data_AF-A0A0S8FH98-F1
#
_entry.id   AF-A0A0S8FH98-F1
#
_cell.length_a   1.000
_cell.length_b   1.000
_cell.length_c   1.000
_cell.angle_alpha   90.00
_cell.angle_beta   90.00
_cell.angle_gamma   90.00
#
_symmetry.space_group_name_H-M   'P 1'
#
loop_
_entity.id
_entity.type
_entity.pdbx_description
1 polymer ?
#
loop_
_entity_poly.entity_id
_entity_poly.type
_entity_poly.pdbx_seq_one_letter_code
_entity_poly.pdbx_strand_id
1 'polypeptide(L)'
;MSDTENKPEDDKIDPVEVVKAEDAPEKAQIDAIEPEEGIQELKLKLEQERMARIEAEKQAKMAYNTAAEAKNEVQDTNLQLVKNAIDTVKRNNDILKYSYSEALSVGDYAKAAEIQESLSMNSAKLMELERGRAHMENAPKIVPQEPARRSDPVEELASQLSPRSADWVRRNPQCVTDPRMYQKMVAAHNLAVADGLQPDTDEYFATIEDTLRLRSRAPVEQDDDAMSSAAKVTQRRYAPPAAPVSRGGNGTGSRSNGYILSPAEKEHAAAMGMSEKAYYDNKMLLKKEGRLQ
;
A
#
# COMPACT_ATOMS: atom_id res chain seq x y z
N MET A 1 0.84 -17.51 80.60
CA MET A 1 -0.14 -17.68 81.69
C MET A 1 -1.47 -17.16 81.19
N SER A 2 -2.51 -18.00 81.26
CA SER A 2 -3.97 -17.70 81.31
C SER A 2 -4.56 -16.89 80.14
N ASP A 3 -5.30 -17.49 79.21
CA ASP A 3 -6.70 -17.98 79.30
C ASP A 3 -7.76 -16.92 79.65
N THR A 4 -8.84 -16.98 78.86
CA THR A 4 -10.27 -16.72 79.18
C THR A 4 -10.95 -15.54 78.44
N GLU A 5 -11.60 -15.91 77.32
CA GLU A 5 -13.08 -15.87 77.11
C GLU A 5 -13.83 -14.52 77.17
N ASN A 6 -14.59 -14.16 76.11
CA ASN A 6 -16.07 -14.19 76.08
C ASN A 6 -16.69 -13.50 74.82
N LYS A 7 -17.34 -14.34 74.00
CA LYS A 7 -18.56 -14.23 73.15
C LYS A 7 -19.11 -12.88 72.59
N PRO A 8 -19.67 -12.87 71.35
CA PRO A 8 -20.12 -11.67 70.62
C PRO A 8 -21.57 -11.26 70.91
N GLU A 9 -21.86 -9.96 70.80
CA GLU A 9 -23.20 -9.36 70.87
C GLU A 9 -23.86 -9.25 69.48
N ASP A 10 -25.16 -9.56 69.50
CA ASP A 10 -26.17 -9.44 68.44
C ASP A 10 -26.18 -8.07 67.75
N ASP A 11 -26.29 -8.08 66.42
CA ASP A 11 -26.89 -6.94 65.72
C ASP A 11 -28.03 -7.41 64.80
N LYS A 12 -29.14 -6.69 64.93
CA LYS A 12 -30.50 -7.11 64.58
C LYS A 12 -30.77 -6.88 63.09
N ILE A 13 -31.46 -7.85 62.50
CA ILE A 13 -31.97 -7.81 61.13
C ILE A 13 -33.29 -7.02 61.15
N ASP A 14 -33.32 -5.87 60.46
CA ASP A 14 -34.56 -5.15 60.18
C ASP A 14 -35.38 -5.87 59.09
N PRO A 15 -36.73 -5.89 59.20
CA PRO A 15 -37.60 -6.72 58.38
C PRO A 15 -37.87 -6.11 57.00
N VAL A 16 -37.57 -6.86 55.94
CA VAL A 16 -37.94 -6.48 54.56
C VAL A 16 -39.41 -6.80 54.33
N GLU A 17 -40.21 -5.74 54.14
CA GLU A 17 -41.59 -5.78 53.68
C GLU A 17 -41.69 -6.46 52.30
N VAL A 18 -42.44 -7.57 52.25
CA VAL A 18 -42.81 -8.24 51.00
C VAL A 18 -44.04 -7.53 50.42
N VAL A 19 -43.81 -6.62 49.48
CA VAL A 19 -44.87 -6.10 48.61
C VAL A 19 -45.21 -7.15 47.56
N LYS A 20 -46.38 -7.77 47.69
CA LYS A 20 -47.06 -8.50 46.61
C LYS A 20 -47.36 -7.51 45.49
N ALA A 21 -46.67 -7.65 44.35
CA ALA A 21 -47.13 -7.16 43.07
C ALA A 21 -47.61 -8.36 42.25
N GLU A 22 -48.93 -8.52 42.20
CA GLU A 22 -49.62 -9.27 41.16
C GLU A 22 -49.42 -8.52 39.84
N ASP A 23 -48.57 -9.06 38.96
CA ASP A 23 -48.82 -9.19 37.52
C ASP A 23 -47.60 -9.89 36.90
N ALA A 24 -47.77 -11.18 36.62
CA ALA A 24 -46.81 -11.95 35.87
C ALA A 24 -46.93 -11.55 34.39
N PRO A 25 -45.85 -11.04 33.74
CA PRO A 25 -45.81 -11.12 32.30
C PRO A 25 -45.65 -12.60 31.97
N GLU A 26 -46.74 -13.13 31.40
CA GLU A 26 -46.79 -14.20 30.41
C GLU A 26 -45.42 -14.80 30.08
N LYS A 27 -45.25 -16.07 30.45
CA LYS A 27 -44.12 -16.92 30.08
C LYS A 27 -43.74 -16.62 28.65
N ALA A 28 -42.60 -15.93 28.47
CA ALA A 28 -41.94 -15.84 27.18
C ALA A 28 -41.76 -17.28 26.71
N GLN A 29 -42.57 -17.66 25.73
CA GLN A 29 -42.42 -18.92 25.02
C GLN A 29 -40.98 -18.88 24.51
N ILE A 30 -40.15 -19.76 25.06
CA ILE A 30 -38.85 -20.05 24.48
C ILE A 30 -39.24 -20.79 23.21
N ASP A 31 -39.54 -20.04 22.15
CA ASP A 31 -39.71 -20.58 20.83
C ASP A 31 -38.44 -21.39 20.58
N ALA A 32 -38.62 -22.69 20.45
CA ALA A 32 -37.55 -23.61 20.12
C ALA A 32 -37.11 -23.26 18.71
N ILE A 33 -36.21 -22.27 18.59
CA ILE A 33 -35.49 -21.97 17.36
C ILE A 33 -34.92 -23.30 16.91
N GLU A 34 -35.31 -23.77 15.72
CA GLU A 34 -34.81 -25.05 15.23
C GLU A 34 -33.28 -25.00 15.27
N PRO A 35 -32.60 -26.07 15.73
CA PRO A 35 -31.16 -26.04 15.94
C PRO A 35 -30.39 -25.62 14.67
N GLU A 36 -30.93 -25.85 13.48
CA GLU A 36 -30.38 -25.33 12.22
C GLU A 36 -30.53 -23.82 12.03
N GLU A 37 -31.68 -23.23 12.38
CA GLU A 37 -31.89 -21.77 12.32
C GLU A 37 -31.02 -21.02 13.34
N GLY A 38 -30.89 -21.57 14.55
CA GLY A 38 -30.02 -21.01 15.58
C GLY A 38 -28.54 -21.04 15.19
N ILE A 39 -28.09 -22.10 14.50
CA ILE A 39 -26.72 -22.19 13.97
C ILE A 39 -26.50 -21.18 12.84
N GLN A 40 -27.49 -20.94 11.98
CA GLN A 40 -27.38 -19.94 10.90
C GLN A 40 -27.32 -18.51 11.46
N GLU A 41 -28.14 -18.19 12.46
CA GLU A 41 -28.11 -16.89 13.12
C GLU A 41 -26.77 -16.64 13.84
N LEU A 42 -26.23 -17.67 14.51
CA LEU A 42 -24.90 -17.61 15.14
C LEU A 42 -23.77 -17.43 14.13
N LYS A 43 -23.85 -18.08 12.96
CA LYS A 43 -22.89 -17.87 11.86
C LYS A 43 -22.93 -16.43 11.35
N LEU A 44 -24.13 -15.90 11.16
CA LEU A 44 -24.34 -14.53 10.70
C LEU A 44 -23.82 -13.50 11.71
N LYS A 45 -24.11 -13.69 13.02
CA LYS A 45 -23.55 -12.86 14.10
C LYS A 45 -22.02 -12.93 14.14
N LEU A 46 -21.45 -14.12 13.97
CA LEU A 46 -19.99 -14.30 13.97
C LEU A 46 -19.32 -13.65 12.75
N GLU A 47 -19.97 -13.70 11.59
CA GLU A 47 -19.48 -13.04 10.38
C GLU A 47 -19.58 -11.50 10.50
N GLN A 48 -20.66 -10.99 11.08
CA GLN A 48 -20.80 -9.56 11.40
C GLN A 48 -19.72 -9.10 12.39
N GLU A 49 -19.46 -9.85 13.46
CA GLU A 49 -18.38 -9.57 14.41
C GLU A 49 -17.00 -9.58 13.73
N ARG A 50 -16.74 -10.53 12.83
CA ARG A 50 -15.49 -10.57 12.05
C ARG A 50 -15.36 -9.35 11.15
N MET A 51 -16.41 -8.99 10.43
CA MET A 51 -16.40 -7.83 9.55
C MET A 51 -16.22 -6.54 10.34
N ALA A 52 -16.90 -6.40 11.49
CA ALA A 52 -16.74 -5.27 12.39
C ALA A 52 -15.30 -5.16 12.92
N ARG A 53 -14.67 -6.29 13.28
CA ARG A 53 -13.26 -6.30 13.70
C ARG A 53 -12.30 -5.90 12.57
N ILE A 54 -12.50 -6.44 11.37
CA ILE A 54 -11.68 -6.10 10.20
C ILE A 54 -11.83 -4.62 9.86
N GLU A 55 -13.05 -4.08 9.92
CA GLU A 55 -13.31 -2.67 9.68
C GLU A 55 -12.66 -1.79 10.75
N ALA A 56 -12.81 -2.13 12.03
CA ALA A 56 -12.18 -1.42 13.13
C ALA A 56 -10.65 -1.42 13.01
N GLU A 57 -10.04 -2.56 12.66
CA GLU A 57 -8.60 -2.65 12.40
C GLU A 57 -8.17 -1.78 11.21
N LYS A 58 -8.94 -1.82 10.13
CA LYS A 58 -8.69 -0.99 8.94
C LYS A 58 -8.76 0.49 9.28
N GLN A 59 -9.79 0.92 10.02
CA GLN A 59 -9.95 2.29 10.46
C GLN A 59 -8.82 2.71 11.42
N ALA A 60 -8.45 1.87 12.38
CA ALA A 60 -7.34 2.12 13.29
C ALA A 60 -6.01 2.29 12.54
N LYS A 61 -5.75 1.43 11.54
CA LYS A 61 -4.57 1.53 10.69
C LYS A 61 -4.55 2.82 9.85
N MET A 62 -5.69 3.19 9.28
CA MET A 62 -5.81 4.47 8.56
C MET A 62 -5.53 5.65 9.48
N ALA A 63 -6.15 5.68 10.67
CA ALA A 63 -5.94 6.73 11.66
C ALA A 63 -4.48 6.80 12.13
N TYR A 64 -3.82 5.66 12.31
CA TYR A 64 -2.40 5.61 12.64
C TYR A 64 -1.54 6.20 11.51
N ASN A 65 -1.80 5.79 10.26
CA ASN A 65 -1.03 6.26 9.11
C ASN A 65 -1.21 7.77 8.89
N THR A 66 -2.44 8.29 8.97
CA THR A 66 -2.68 9.74 8.84
C THR A 66 -2.04 10.52 9.98
N ALA A 67 -2.08 10.01 11.22
CA ALA A 67 -1.39 10.63 12.34
C ALA A 67 0.15 10.60 12.19
N ALA A 68 0.71 9.54 11.61
CA ALA A 68 2.13 9.43 11.32
C ALA A 68 2.56 10.45 10.24
N GLU A 69 1.81 10.54 9.15
CA GLU A 69 2.03 11.50 8.07
C GLU A 69 1.96 12.94 8.58
N ALA A 70 0.91 13.30 9.33
CA ALA A 70 0.75 14.62 9.91
C ALA A 70 1.91 14.99 10.85
N LYS A 71 2.39 14.05 11.66
CA LYS A 71 3.56 14.27 12.52
C LYS A 71 4.83 14.52 11.73
N ASN A 72 5.05 13.77 10.64
CA ASN A 72 6.20 13.97 9.77
C ASN A 72 6.13 15.32 9.04
N GLU A 73 4.96 15.74 8.58
CA GLU A 73 4.75 17.04 7.94
C GLU A 73 5.06 18.20 8.90
N VAL A 74 4.62 18.10 10.17
CA VAL A 74 4.97 19.08 11.21
C VAL A 74 6.47 19.13 11.45
N GLN A 75 7.15 17.98 11.52
CA GLN A 75 8.62 17.92 11.65
C GLN A 75 9.32 18.60 10.48
N ASP A 76 8.89 18.32 9.25
CA ASP A 76 9.48 18.91 8.04
C ASP A 76 9.22 20.42 7.96
N THR A 77 8.02 20.87 8.34
CA THR A 77 7.69 22.30 8.43
C THR A 77 8.54 23.02 9.48
N ASN A 78 8.67 22.43 10.67
CA ASN A 78 9.52 22.98 11.73
C ASN A 78 10.99 23.07 11.30
N LEU A 79 11.48 22.07 10.57
CA LEU A 79 12.83 22.07 10.01
C LEU A 79 13.01 23.21 9.00
N GLN A 80 12.04 23.44 8.12
CA GLN A 80 12.10 24.56 7.16
C GLN A 80 12.08 25.92 7.86
N LEU A 81 11.25 26.08 8.89
CA LEU A 81 11.19 27.32 9.68
C LEU A 81 12.56 27.62 10.33
N VAL A 82 13.21 26.61 10.92
CA VAL A 82 14.54 26.79 11.52
C VAL A 82 15.60 27.08 10.46
N LYS A 83 15.57 26.44 9.29
CA LYS A 83 16.47 26.78 8.16
C LYS A 83 16.32 28.24 7.73
N ASN A 84 15.08 28.70 7.55
CA ASN A 84 14.79 30.09 7.19
C ASN A 84 15.24 31.08 8.28
N ALA A 85 15.10 30.71 9.56
CA ALA A 85 15.58 31.51 10.68
C ALA A 85 17.12 31.60 10.69
N ILE A 86 17.82 30.49 10.43
CA ILE A 86 19.30 30.45 10.30
C ILE A 86 19.74 31.39 9.18
N ASP A 87 19.11 31.30 8.01
CA ASP A 87 19.46 32.13 6.86
C ASP A 87 19.23 33.63 7.15
N THR A 88 18.14 33.97 7.83
CA THR A 88 17.87 35.34 8.29
C THR A 88 18.95 35.84 9.24
N VAL A 89 19.34 35.04 10.24
CA VAL A 89 20.41 35.41 11.19
C VAL A 89 21.76 35.53 10.50
N LYS A 90 22.07 34.68 9.52
CA LYS A 90 23.30 34.78 8.71
C LYS A 90 23.36 36.08 7.91
N ARG A 91 22.26 36.44 7.22
CA ARG A 91 22.17 37.73 6.51
C ARG A 91 22.33 38.92 7.44
N ASN A 92 21.68 38.88 8.61
CA ASN A 92 21.83 39.94 9.62
C ASN A 92 23.29 40.05 10.12
N ASN A 93 23.97 38.92 10.34
CA ASN A 93 25.39 38.91 10.69
C ASN A 93 26.26 39.55 9.60
N ASP A 94 25.97 39.29 8.32
CA ASP A 94 26.75 39.88 7.22
C ASP A 94 26.55 41.40 7.12
N ILE A 95 25.31 41.88 7.34
CA ILE A 95 25.01 43.31 7.46
C ILE A 95 25.78 43.93 8.64
N LEU A 96 25.78 43.26 9.80
CA LEU A 96 26.47 43.73 10.98
C LEU A 96 27.98 43.78 10.78
N LYS A 97 28.59 42.77 10.14
CA LYS A 97 30.02 42.78 9.79
C LYS A 97 30.38 43.97 8.89
N TYR A 98 29.54 44.28 7.91
CA TYR A 98 29.75 45.47 7.07
C TYR A 98 29.70 46.75 7.91
N SER A 99 28.65 46.92 8.73
CA SER A 99 28.51 48.10 9.60
C SER A 99 29.64 48.21 10.64
N TYR A 100 30.18 47.08 11.08
CA TYR A 100 31.33 47.02 11.98
C TYR A 100 32.59 47.55 11.28
N SER A 101 32.83 47.12 10.04
CA SER A 101 33.97 47.60 9.25
C SER A 101 33.87 49.11 8.95
N GLU A 102 32.66 49.62 8.73
CA GLU A 102 32.39 51.04 8.55
C GLU A 102 32.60 51.84 9.84
N ALA A 103 32.11 51.35 10.98
CA ALA A 103 32.33 52.00 12.27
C ALA A 103 33.83 52.09 12.61
N LEU A 104 34.60 51.03 12.33
CA LEU A 104 36.05 51.02 12.50
C LEU A 104 36.77 51.99 11.55
N SER A 105 36.30 52.16 10.31
CA SER A 105 36.96 53.04 9.34
C SER A 105 36.75 54.53 9.65
N VAL A 106 35.62 54.88 10.25
CA VAL A 106 35.30 56.25 10.70
C VAL A 106 35.85 56.55 12.11
N GLY A 107 36.35 55.53 12.82
CA GLY A 107 36.89 55.67 14.18
C GLY A 107 35.82 55.73 15.28
N ASP A 108 34.59 55.30 14.98
CA ASP A 108 33.49 55.24 15.94
C ASP A 108 33.54 53.92 16.74
N TYR A 109 34.40 53.90 17.76
CA TYR A 109 34.62 52.72 18.59
C TYR A 109 33.42 52.36 19.48
N ALA A 110 32.59 53.33 19.84
CA ALA A 110 31.40 53.08 20.65
C ALA A 110 30.40 52.23 19.86
N LYS A 111 30.10 52.65 18.63
CA LYS A 111 29.25 51.91 17.71
C LYS A 111 29.85 50.55 17.35
N ALA A 112 31.18 50.48 17.16
CA ALA A 112 31.85 49.21 16.90
C ALA A 112 31.67 48.20 18.05
N ALA A 113 31.75 48.63 19.31
CA ALA A 113 31.53 47.78 20.47
C ALA A 113 30.09 47.24 20.55
N GLU A 114 29.08 48.09 20.30
CA GLU A 114 27.67 47.67 20.24
C GLU A 114 27.43 46.65 19.13
N ILE A 115 28.00 46.88 17.93
CA ILE A 115 27.88 45.94 16.82
C ILE A 115 28.57 44.61 17.16
N GLN A 116 29.75 44.65 17.79
CA GLN A 116 30.46 43.45 18.23
C GLN A 116 29.63 42.64 19.24
N GLU A 117 28.96 43.30 20.18
CA GLU A 117 28.04 42.65 21.10
C GLU A 117 26.88 41.97 20.35
N SER A 118 26.26 42.66 19.40
CA SER A 118 25.17 42.10 18.59
C SER A 118 25.62 40.91 17.72
N LEU A 119 26.84 40.95 17.17
CA LEU A 119 27.46 39.83 16.46
C LEU A 119 27.65 38.62 17.40
N SER A 120 28.06 38.85 18.65
CA SER A 120 28.20 37.80 19.66
C SER A 120 26.85 37.20 20.06
N MET A 121 25.79 38.00 20.18
CA MET A 121 24.44 37.49 20.44
C MET A 121 23.92 36.66 19.25
N ASN A 122 24.13 37.14 18.03
CA ASN A 122 23.70 36.44 16.82
C ASN A 122 24.47 35.14 16.59
N SER A 123 25.76 35.07 16.95
CA SER A 123 26.54 33.83 16.85
C SER A 123 26.04 32.77 17.84
N ALA A 124 25.70 33.16 19.08
CA ALA A 124 25.08 32.26 20.06
C ALA A 124 23.72 31.73 19.57
N LYS A 125 22.87 32.64 19.06
CA LYS A 125 21.57 32.26 18.47
C LYS A 125 21.73 31.32 17.27
N LEU A 126 22.72 31.56 16.42
CA LEU A 126 23.01 30.71 15.27
C LEU A 126 23.43 29.31 15.72
N MET A 127 24.31 29.19 16.72
CA MET A 127 24.72 27.91 17.29
C MET A 127 23.53 27.13 17.87
N GLU A 128 22.61 27.81 18.58
CA GLU A 128 21.39 27.20 19.11
C GLU A 128 20.47 26.69 17.98
N LEU A 129 20.25 27.50 16.95
CA LEU A 129 19.43 27.13 15.79
C LEU A 129 20.07 25.98 15.00
N GLU A 130 21.38 25.96 14.82
CA GLU A 130 22.10 24.86 14.15
C GLU A 130 22.03 23.56 14.95
N ARG A 131 22.13 23.63 16.29
CA ARG A 131 21.89 22.48 17.16
C ARG A 131 20.46 21.98 17.06
N GLY A 132 19.47 22.88 17.09
CA GLY A 132 18.06 22.54 16.93
C GLY A 132 17.76 21.90 15.57
N ARG A 133 18.35 22.44 14.51
CA ARG A 133 18.29 21.87 13.16
C ARG A 133 18.87 20.45 13.13
N ALA A 134 20.08 20.26 13.65
CA ALA A 134 20.72 18.94 13.66
C ALA A 134 19.91 17.92 14.49
N HIS A 135 19.28 18.36 15.58
CA HIS A 135 18.38 17.51 16.35
C HIS A 135 17.15 17.08 15.54
N MET A 136 16.54 18.00 14.79
CA MET A 136 15.37 17.70 13.94
C MET A 136 15.72 16.86 12.71
N GLU A 137 16.89 17.07 12.09
CA GLU A 137 17.35 16.26 10.95
C GLU A 137 17.61 14.80 11.36
N ASN A 138 18.05 14.58 12.60
CA ASN A 138 18.30 13.25 13.15
C ASN A 138 17.08 12.67 13.90
N ALA A 139 15.97 13.40 13.99
CA ALA A 139 14.78 12.90 14.65
C ALA A 139 14.17 11.75 13.83
N PRO A 140 13.84 10.60 14.44
CA PRO A 140 13.24 9.49 13.71
C PRO A 140 11.88 9.89 13.16
N LYS A 141 11.69 9.72 11.86
CA LYS A 141 10.39 9.86 11.21
C LYS A 141 9.53 8.65 11.52
N ILE A 142 8.24 8.87 11.76
CA ILE A 142 7.30 7.77 12.00
C ILE A 142 7.01 7.14 10.65
N VAL A 143 7.45 5.91 10.44
CA VAL A 143 7.18 5.19 9.20
C VAL A 143 5.72 4.70 9.26
N PRO A 144 4.87 5.06 8.28
CA PRO A 144 3.53 4.49 8.18
C PRO A 144 3.61 2.97 8.15
N GLN A 145 2.66 2.29 8.79
CA GLN A 145 2.68 0.84 8.82
C GLN A 145 2.36 0.33 7.41
N GLU A 146 3.37 -0.13 6.69
CA GLU A 146 3.19 -0.68 5.34
C GLU A 146 2.12 -1.80 5.40
N PRO A 147 1.25 -1.92 4.37
CA PRO A 147 0.49 -3.14 4.22
C PRO A 147 1.50 -4.29 4.14
N ALA A 148 1.31 -5.34 4.96
CA ALA A 148 2.09 -6.57 4.81
C ALA A 148 2.08 -6.91 3.32
N ARG A 149 3.28 -6.98 2.73
CA ARG A 149 3.42 -7.27 1.30
C ARG A 149 2.61 -8.53 1.06
N ARG A 150 1.57 -8.43 0.22
CA ARG A 150 0.78 -9.60 -0.18
C ARG A 150 1.80 -10.56 -0.78
N SER A 151 2.10 -11.65 -0.08
CA SER A 151 2.91 -12.73 -0.62
C SER A 151 2.27 -13.15 -1.94
N ASP A 152 3.08 -13.34 -2.97
CA ASP A 152 2.60 -13.99 -4.18
C ASP A 152 2.05 -15.36 -3.75
N PRO A 153 0.79 -15.71 -4.07
CA PRO A 153 0.23 -17.01 -3.70
C PRO A 153 1.11 -18.19 -4.12
N VAL A 154 1.85 -18.05 -5.23
CA VAL A 154 2.81 -19.05 -5.70
C VAL A 154 3.98 -19.20 -4.73
N GLU A 155 4.55 -18.09 -4.27
CA GLU A 155 5.69 -18.10 -3.35
C GLU A 155 5.28 -18.49 -1.93
N GLU A 156 4.05 -18.16 -1.52
CA GLU A 156 3.47 -18.62 -0.26
C GLU A 156 3.35 -20.14 -0.24
N LEU A 157 2.82 -20.76 -1.30
CA LEU A 157 2.75 -22.22 -1.40
C LEU A 157 4.14 -22.84 -1.52
N ALA A 158 5.03 -22.24 -2.32
CA ALA A 158 6.41 -22.72 -2.49
C ALA A 158 7.20 -22.71 -1.16
N SER A 159 6.93 -21.74 -0.27
CA SER A 159 7.60 -21.66 1.04
C SER A 159 7.25 -22.80 2.01
N GLN A 160 6.12 -23.47 1.79
CA GLN A 160 5.64 -24.59 2.62
C GLN A 160 6.10 -25.96 2.08
N LEU A 161 6.64 -26.00 0.87
CA LEU A 161 7.03 -27.22 0.15
C LEU A 161 8.54 -27.44 0.22
N SER A 162 8.98 -28.64 -0.17
CA SER A 162 10.40 -28.93 -0.34
C SER A 162 11.01 -28.08 -1.46
N PRO A 163 12.34 -27.89 -1.50
CA PRO A 163 12.98 -27.08 -2.54
C PRO A 163 12.66 -27.51 -3.98
N ARG A 164 12.55 -28.83 -4.25
CA ARG A 164 12.22 -29.34 -5.59
C ARG A 164 10.75 -29.09 -5.96
N SER A 165 9.83 -29.36 -5.04
CA SER A 165 8.41 -29.07 -5.24
C SER A 165 8.14 -27.56 -5.37
N ALA A 166 8.86 -26.72 -4.61
CA ALA A 166 8.83 -25.27 -4.74
C ALA A 166 9.24 -24.80 -6.13
N ASP A 167 10.32 -25.35 -6.70
CA ASP A 167 10.75 -25.03 -8.06
C ASP A 167 9.73 -25.48 -9.12
N TRP A 168 9.08 -26.63 -8.91
CA TRP A 168 8.01 -27.08 -9.80
C TRP A 168 6.79 -26.14 -9.77
N VAL A 169 6.38 -25.69 -8.58
CA VAL A 169 5.28 -24.73 -8.38
C VAL A 169 5.61 -23.37 -9.03
N ARG A 170 6.86 -22.90 -8.91
CA ARG A 170 7.32 -21.68 -9.59
C ARG A 170 7.30 -21.78 -11.12
N ARG A 171 7.56 -22.97 -11.68
CA ARG A 171 7.47 -23.24 -13.13
C ARG A 171 6.03 -23.41 -13.61
N ASN A 172 5.12 -23.80 -12.72
CA ASN A 172 3.71 -24.05 -13.01
C ASN A 172 2.77 -23.17 -12.16
N PRO A 173 2.87 -21.82 -12.27
CA PRO A 173 2.07 -20.91 -11.44
C PRO A 173 0.56 -21.07 -11.67
N GLN A 174 0.14 -21.54 -12.85
CA GLN A 174 -1.26 -21.81 -13.17
C GLN A 174 -1.92 -22.84 -12.22
N CYS A 175 -1.13 -23.73 -11.61
CA CYS A 175 -1.63 -24.71 -10.65
C CYS A 175 -1.98 -24.08 -9.31
N VAL A 176 -1.52 -22.88 -9.00
CA VAL A 176 -1.78 -22.18 -7.72
C VAL A 176 -2.75 -21.02 -7.91
N THR A 177 -2.63 -20.30 -9.02
CA THR A 177 -3.47 -19.12 -9.29
C THR A 177 -4.90 -19.47 -9.68
N ASP A 178 -5.14 -20.60 -10.36
CA ASP A 178 -6.48 -21.07 -10.73
C ASP A 178 -6.99 -22.15 -9.74
N PRO A 179 -8.08 -21.91 -8.99
CA PRO A 179 -8.64 -22.88 -8.05
C PRO A 179 -8.99 -24.23 -8.68
N ARG A 180 -9.45 -24.25 -9.94
CA ARG A 180 -9.82 -25.50 -10.62
C ARG A 180 -8.58 -26.30 -11.01
N MET A 181 -7.52 -25.62 -11.41
CA MET A 181 -6.25 -26.27 -11.73
C MET A 181 -5.57 -26.78 -10.45
N TYR A 182 -5.65 -26.03 -9.36
CA TYR A 182 -5.17 -26.46 -8.04
C TYR A 182 -5.83 -27.77 -7.59
N GLN A 183 -7.16 -27.86 -7.67
CA GLN A 183 -7.89 -29.10 -7.32
C GLN A 183 -7.45 -30.30 -8.18
N LYS A 184 -7.25 -30.08 -9.49
CA LYS A 184 -6.73 -31.13 -10.38
C LYS A 184 -5.31 -31.55 -10.00
N MET A 185 -4.46 -30.60 -9.62
CA MET A 185 -3.10 -30.88 -9.16
C MET A 185 -3.12 -31.71 -7.87
N VAL A 186 -4.00 -31.39 -6.91
CA VAL A 186 -4.16 -32.19 -5.68
C VAL A 186 -4.64 -33.61 -6.03
N ALA A 187 -5.58 -33.75 -6.97
CA ALA A 187 -6.05 -35.07 -7.41
C ALA A 187 -4.93 -35.88 -8.11
N ALA A 188 -4.14 -35.24 -8.96
CA ALA A 188 -2.99 -35.85 -9.62
C ALA A 188 -1.91 -36.28 -8.60
N HIS A 189 -1.62 -35.46 -7.59
CA HIS A 189 -0.74 -35.81 -6.48
C HIS A 189 -1.22 -37.07 -5.77
N ASN A 190 -2.50 -37.11 -5.37
CA ASN A 190 -3.07 -38.25 -4.68
C ASN A 190 -3.01 -39.54 -5.53
N LEU A 191 -3.20 -39.43 -6.84
CA LEU A 191 -3.10 -40.56 -7.76
C LEU A 191 -1.65 -41.06 -7.88
N ALA A 192 -0.68 -40.16 -8.05
CA ALA A 192 0.73 -40.53 -8.13
C ALA A 192 1.23 -41.19 -6.84
N VAL A 193 0.78 -40.72 -5.68
CA VAL A 193 1.10 -41.34 -4.38
C VAL A 193 0.43 -42.71 -4.25
N ALA A 194 -0.81 -42.88 -4.73
CA ALA A 194 -1.48 -44.18 -4.75
C ALA A 194 -0.76 -45.21 -5.65
N ASP A 195 -0.15 -44.74 -6.74
CA ASP A 195 0.70 -45.56 -7.63
C ASP A 195 2.09 -45.86 -7.03
N GLY A 196 2.37 -45.38 -5.81
CA GLY A 196 3.61 -45.64 -5.09
C GLY A 196 4.78 -44.74 -5.48
N LEU A 197 4.55 -43.68 -6.27
CA LEU A 197 5.59 -42.72 -6.62
C LEU A 197 5.94 -41.83 -5.43
N GLN A 198 7.24 -41.72 -5.16
CA GLN A 198 7.71 -40.86 -4.08
C GLN A 198 7.61 -39.37 -4.48
N PRO A 199 7.05 -38.51 -3.62
CA PRO A 199 7.10 -37.06 -3.82
C PRO A 199 8.56 -36.58 -3.99
N ASP A 200 8.78 -35.53 -4.77
CA ASP A 200 10.10 -34.95 -5.10
C ASP A 200 11.01 -35.77 -6.03
N THR A 201 10.46 -36.78 -6.71
CA THR A 201 11.15 -37.50 -7.79
C THR A 201 10.77 -36.95 -9.17
N ASP A 202 11.67 -37.07 -10.14
CA ASP A 202 11.41 -36.58 -11.51
C ASP A 202 10.29 -37.40 -12.20
N GLU A 203 10.18 -38.69 -11.87
CA GLU A 203 9.08 -39.55 -12.33
C GLU A 203 7.72 -39.10 -11.78
N TYR A 204 7.67 -38.70 -10.51
CA TYR A 204 6.48 -38.12 -9.88
C TYR A 204 6.03 -36.81 -10.55
N PHE A 205 6.95 -35.88 -10.83
CA PHE A 205 6.58 -34.65 -11.54
C PHE A 205 6.13 -34.92 -12.98
N ALA A 206 6.73 -35.90 -13.64
CA ALA A 206 6.35 -36.30 -14.99
C ALA A 206 4.92 -36.84 -15.05
N THR A 207 4.50 -37.69 -14.10
CA THR A 207 3.12 -38.22 -14.05
C THR A 207 2.10 -37.13 -13.72
N ILE A 208 2.45 -36.19 -12.83
CA ILE A 208 1.60 -35.03 -12.54
C ILE A 208 1.45 -34.13 -13.77
N GLU A 209 2.52 -33.86 -14.50
CA GLU A 209 2.44 -33.03 -15.71
C GLU A 209 1.66 -33.72 -16.85
N ASP A 210 1.72 -35.06 -16.93
CA ASP A 210 0.97 -35.83 -17.92
C ASP A 210 -0.54 -35.84 -17.59
N THR A 211 -0.89 -36.10 -16.33
CA THR A 211 -2.29 -36.06 -15.85
C THR A 211 -2.91 -34.67 -15.98
N LEU A 212 -2.13 -33.62 -15.71
CA LEU A 212 -2.55 -32.23 -15.90
C LEU A 212 -2.45 -31.75 -17.35
N ARG A 213 -1.89 -32.56 -18.26
CA ARG A 213 -1.63 -32.23 -19.67
C ARG A 213 -0.85 -30.92 -19.84
N LEU A 214 0.08 -30.66 -18.92
CA LEU A 214 0.96 -29.49 -18.92
C LEU A 214 2.12 -29.66 -19.89
N ARG A 215 2.42 -30.91 -20.28
CA ARG A 215 3.37 -31.19 -21.35
C ARG A 215 2.82 -30.66 -22.67
N SER A 216 3.42 -29.56 -23.15
CA SER A 216 3.29 -29.15 -24.55
C SER A 216 3.70 -30.34 -25.40
N ARG A 217 2.75 -30.91 -26.14
CA ARG A 217 3.00 -32.01 -27.07
C ARG A 217 4.09 -31.54 -28.04
N ALA A 218 5.31 -32.04 -27.85
CA ALA A 218 6.33 -31.95 -28.89
C ALA A 218 5.69 -32.50 -30.18
N PRO A 219 5.89 -31.86 -31.35
CA PRO A 219 5.39 -32.41 -32.60
C PRO A 219 5.98 -33.80 -32.73
N VAL A 220 5.11 -34.81 -32.67
CA VAL A 220 5.49 -36.18 -33.00
C VAL A 220 5.90 -36.10 -34.46
N GLU A 221 7.18 -36.37 -34.76
CA GLU A 221 7.64 -36.59 -36.13
C GLU A 221 6.75 -37.69 -36.71
N GLN A 222 5.88 -37.27 -37.63
CA GLN A 222 4.92 -38.13 -38.27
C GLN A 222 5.71 -38.89 -39.34
N ASP A 223 5.84 -40.20 -39.14
CA ASP A 223 6.44 -41.13 -40.10
C ASP A 223 5.96 -40.83 -41.53
N ASP A 224 6.91 -40.81 -42.46
CA ASP A 224 6.73 -40.47 -43.88
C ASP A 224 5.75 -41.43 -44.58
N ASP A 225 4.45 -41.08 -44.57
CA ASP A 225 3.48 -41.62 -45.51
C ASP A 225 3.74 -41.03 -46.91
N ALA A 226 4.25 -41.89 -47.81
CA ALA A 226 4.63 -41.61 -49.20
C ALA A 226 3.48 -41.20 -50.15
N MET A 227 2.37 -40.68 -49.63
CA MET A 227 1.24 -40.12 -50.40
C MET A 227 0.93 -38.66 -50.07
N SER A 228 1.64 -38.03 -49.13
CA SER A 228 1.42 -36.62 -48.74
C SER A 228 2.10 -35.58 -49.65
N SER A 229 2.62 -35.98 -50.81
CA SER A 229 3.33 -35.07 -51.74
C SER A 229 2.39 -34.21 -52.63
N ALA A 230 1.07 -34.41 -52.57
CA ALA A 230 0.09 -33.65 -53.36
C ALA A 230 -0.61 -32.51 -52.60
N ALA A 231 -0.37 -32.36 -51.28
CA ALA A 231 -1.04 -31.36 -50.44
C ALA A 231 -0.04 -30.40 -49.75
N LYS A 232 1.03 -30.01 -50.44
CA LYS A 232 1.83 -28.85 -50.01
C LYS A 232 0.98 -27.58 -50.14
N VAL A 233 0.33 -27.20 -49.04
CA VAL A 233 -0.23 -25.86 -48.86
C VAL A 233 0.89 -24.86 -49.12
N THR A 234 0.72 -24.08 -50.16
CA THR A 234 1.67 -23.05 -50.59
C THR A 234 1.87 -22.08 -49.43
N GLN A 235 3.09 -22.02 -48.88
CA GLN A 235 3.44 -21.02 -47.87
C GLN A 235 3.12 -19.63 -48.43
N ARG A 236 2.20 -18.95 -47.74
CA ARG A 236 1.80 -17.57 -48.06
C ARG A 236 3.06 -16.71 -47.91
N ARG A 237 3.63 -16.27 -49.04
CA ARG A 237 4.73 -15.31 -49.04
C ARG A 237 4.25 -14.06 -48.30
N TYR A 238 4.94 -13.70 -47.22
CA TYR A 238 4.78 -12.41 -46.58
C TYR A 238 4.97 -11.32 -47.63
N ALA A 239 3.96 -10.46 -47.79
CA ALA A 239 4.09 -9.28 -48.63
C ALA A 239 5.18 -8.37 -48.02
N PRO A 240 6.08 -7.77 -48.83
CA PRO A 240 7.02 -6.79 -48.32
C PRO A 240 6.27 -5.59 -47.72
N PRO A 241 6.81 -4.94 -46.67
CA PRO A 241 6.16 -3.79 -46.05
C PRO A 241 5.96 -2.69 -47.09
N ALA A 242 4.71 -2.24 -47.23
CA ALA A 242 4.35 -1.16 -48.11
C ALA A 242 5.13 0.11 -47.71
N ALA A 243 5.84 0.69 -48.67
CA ALA A 243 6.48 1.98 -48.52
C ALA A 243 5.44 3.05 -48.12
N PRO A 244 5.84 4.07 -47.33
CA PRO A 244 4.93 5.12 -46.90
C PRO A 244 4.40 5.90 -48.12
N VAL A 245 3.08 5.84 -48.31
CA VAL A 245 2.38 6.66 -49.30
C VAL A 245 2.32 8.11 -48.82
N SER A 246 3.31 8.90 -49.22
CA SER A 246 3.16 10.34 -49.31
C SER A 246 2.16 10.66 -50.42
N ARG A 247 0.92 10.94 -50.05
CA ARG A 247 -0.03 11.65 -50.91
C ARG A 247 -0.80 12.66 -50.08
N GLY A 248 -0.42 13.93 -50.25
CA GLY A 248 -1.25 15.05 -49.86
C GLY A 248 -2.63 14.93 -50.51
N GLY A 249 -3.66 15.23 -49.72
CA GLY A 249 -5.05 15.18 -50.15
C GLY A 249 -5.96 15.38 -48.94
N ASN A 250 -6.48 16.61 -48.81
CA ASN A 250 -7.49 17.01 -47.85
C ASN A 250 -8.63 15.98 -47.77
N GLY A 251 -8.77 15.35 -46.62
CA GLY A 251 -9.91 14.51 -46.25
C GLY A 251 -10.32 14.85 -44.83
N THR A 252 -11.34 15.68 -44.71
CA THR A 252 -12.09 16.03 -43.50
C THR A 252 -12.76 14.77 -42.93
N GLY A 253 -11.98 13.97 -42.22
CA GLY A 253 -12.45 12.90 -41.34
C GLY A 253 -12.69 13.49 -39.95
N SER A 254 -13.95 13.49 -39.53
CA SER A 254 -14.42 13.88 -38.20
C SER A 254 -13.57 13.24 -37.11
N ARG A 255 -12.62 14.01 -36.55
CA ARG A 255 -11.95 13.66 -35.30
C ARG A 255 -12.98 13.87 -34.20
N SER A 256 -13.34 12.81 -33.49
CA SER A 256 -13.95 12.95 -32.18
C SER A 256 -13.03 13.87 -31.36
N ASN A 257 -13.57 15.01 -30.92
CA ASN A 257 -12.89 15.99 -30.06
C ASN A 257 -12.73 15.41 -28.64
N GLY A 258 -12.06 14.27 -28.55
CA GLY A 258 -11.66 13.63 -27.30
C GLY A 258 -10.48 14.40 -26.74
N TYR A 259 -10.73 15.09 -25.65
CA TYR A 259 -9.68 15.66 -24.82
C TYR A 259 -8.92 14.49 -24.17
N ILE A 260 -7.60 14.42 -24.38
CA ILE A 260 -6.73 13.41 -23.77
C ILE A 260 -5.64 14.17 -23.01
N LEU A 261 -5.68 14.10 -21.68
CA LEU A 261 -4.58 14.52 -20.80
C LEU A 261 -3.97 13.32 -20.09
N SER A 262 -2.67 13.42 -19.85
CA SER A 262 -1.98 12.49 -18.95
C SER A 262 -2.43 12.69 -17.50
N PRO A 263 -2.25 11.70 -16.61
CA PRO A 263 -2.58 11.84 -15.19
C PRO A 263 -1.90 13.06 -14.53
N ALA A 264 -0.62 13.29 -14.83
CA ALA A 264 0.13 14.45 -14.32
C ALA A 264 -0.46 15.79 -14.80
N GLU A 265 -0.96 15.84 -16.04
CA GLU A 265 -1.58 17.04 -16.60
C GLU A 265 -2.94 17.35 -15.95
N LYS A 266 -3.67 16.32 -15.52
CA LYS A 266 -4.90 16.50 -14.75
C LYS A 266 -4.63 17.07 -13.36
N GLU A 267 -3.57 16.60 -12.70
CA GLU A 267 -3.11 17.15 -11.42
C GLU A 267 -2.68 18.61 -11.56
N HIS A 268 -1.96 18.97 -12.63
CA HIS A 268 -1.62 20.36 -12.92
C HIS A 268 -2.85 21.24 -13.19
N ALA A 269 -3.84 20.73 -13.92
CA ALA A 269 -5.09 21.44 -14.12
C ALA A 269 -5.82 21.70 -12.79
N ALA A 270 -5.88 20.70 -11.91
CA ALA A 270 -6.45 20.81 -10.57
C ALA A 270 -5.66 21.79 -9.68
N ALA A 271 -4.33 21.75 -9.71
CA ALA A 271 -3.47 22.65 -8.96
C ALA A 271 -3.59 24.11 -9.41
N MET A 272 -3.86 24.34 -10.71
CA MET A 272 -4.13 25.67 -11.26
C MET A 272 -5.60 26.10 -11.16
N GLY A 273 -6.45 25.29 -10.52
CA GLY A 273 -7.88 25.58 -10.36
C GLY A 273 -8.64 25.70 -11.68
N MET A 274 -8.13 25.10 -12.76
CA MET A 274 -8.73 25.16 -14.08
C MET A 274 -9.34 23.83 -14.48
N SER A 275 -10.39 23.87 -15.30
CA SER A 275 -10.98 22.64 -15.84
C SER A 275 -9.99 21.90 -16.73
N GLU A 276 -10.03 20.58 -16.69
CA GLU A 276 -9.30 19.66 -17.57
C GLU A 276 -9.36 20.12 -19.05
N LYS A 277 -10.55 20.50 -19.52
CA LYS A 277 -10.77 21.03 -20.89
C LYS A 277 -10.03 22.35 -21.13
N ALA A 278 -10.11 23.29 -20.20
CA ALA A 278 -9.44 24.59 -20.33
C ALA A 278 -7.91 24.47 -20.36
N TYR A 279 -7.36 23.52 -19.58
CA TYR A 279 -5.92 23.22 -19.62
C TYR A 279 -5.49 22.69 -20.99
N TYR A 280 -6.27 21.76 -21.56
CA TYR A 280 -6.01 21.22 -22.90
C TYR A 280 -6.07 22.30 -23.98
N ASP A 281 -7.09 23.17 -23.95
CA ASP A 281 -7.22 24.26 -24.92
C ASP A 281 -6.02 25.22 -24.84
N ASN A 282 -5.57 25.56 -23.62
CA ASN A 282 -4.39 26.40 -23.41
C ASN A 282 -3.10 25.72 -23.89
N LYS A 283 -2.94 24.43 -23.60
CA LYS A 283 -1.82 23.62 -24.11
C LYS A 283 -1.78 23.58 -25.64
N MET A 284 -2.95 23.45 -26.29
CA MET A 284 -3.03 23.46 -27.75
C MET A 284 -2.72 24.84 -28.34
N LEU A 285 -3.11 25.93 -27.67
CA LEU A 285 -2.72 27.28 -28.04
C LEU A 285 -1.20 27.48 -27.94
N LEU A 286 -0.58 27.05 -26.84
CA LEU A 286 0.88 27.14 -26.65
C LEU A 286 1.67 26.30 -27.68
N LYS A 287 1.15 25.14 -28.08
CA LYS A 287 1.71 24.35 -29.19
C LYS A 287 1.58 25.07 -30.53
N LYS A 288 0.44 25.71 -30.79
CA LYS A 288 0.22 26.52 -32.00
C LYS A 288 1.15 27.73 -32.05
N GLU A 289 1.48 28.31 -30.90
CA GLU A 289 2.44 29.42 -30.75
C GLU A 289 3.90 28.96 -30.77
N GLY A 290 4.18 27.65 -30.89
CA GLY A 290 5.54 27.10 -30.94
C GLY A 290 6.31 27.20 -29.62
N ARG A 291 5.63 27.44 -28.50
CA ARG A 291 6.23 27.57 -27.16
C ARG A 291 6.35 26.24 -26.42
N LEU A 292 5.69 25.20 -26.92
CA LEU A 292 5.79 23.82 -26.44
C LEU A 292 6.00 22.90 -27.66
N GLN A 293 7.00 22.02 -27.61
CA GLN A 293 7.23 20.96 -28.59
C GLN A 293 6.51 19.68 -28.17
#